data_AF-A0A815JEU7-F1
#
_entry.id   AF-A0A815JEU7-F1
#
_cell.length_a   1.000
_cell.length_b   1.000
_cell.length_c   1.000
_cell.angle_alpha   90.00
_cell.angle_beta   90.00
_cell.angle_gamma   90.00
#
_symmetry.space_group_name_H-M   'P 1'
#
loop_
_entity.id
_entity.type
_entity.pdbx_description
1 polymer ?
#
loop_
_entity_poly.entity_id
_entity_poly.type
_entity_poly.pdbx_seq_one_letter_code
_entity_poly.pdbx_strand_id
1 'polypeptide(L)'
;NEYINRLIAIREKQAEIWKEQIMLEIRIHCKFLPQNFDHMENFISPIDYLPLNNNAKAIGIKNIRYKIIQEAKRQWLNYFLNIYEIKIQEYEQQYQNEFIKLESLLSNNNDKIMLNNIKEHINNRINRLKKDIYDKMASFRRIILQNRQRSSSTKNVIGVS
;
A
#
# COMPACT_ATOMS: atom_id res chain seq x y z
N ASN A 1 24.15 -1.59 23.11
CA ASN A 1 23.23 -2.71 23.42
C ASN A 1 22.66 -3.23 22.10
N GLU A 2 23.31 -4.22 21.51
CA GLU A 2 23.13 -4.63 20.11
C GLU A 2 21.70 -5.14 19.80
N TYR A 3 21.10 -5.88 20.73
CA TYR A 3 19.74 -6.41 20.60
C TYR A 3 18.68 -5.30 20.51
N ILE A 4 18.81 -4.24 21.31
CA ILE A 4 17.88 -3.10 21.26
C ILE A 4 17.95 -2.42 19.89
N ASN A 5 19.16 -2.23 19.36
CA ASN A 5 19.34 -1.65 18.03
C ASN A 5 18.73 -2.54 16.93
N ARG A 6 18.86 -3.87 17.04
CA ARG A 6 18.20 -4.81 16.12
C ARG A 6 16.68 -4.73 16.18
N LEU A 7 16.10 -4.67 17.38
CA LEU A 7 14.65 -4.51 17.56
C LEU A 7 14.14 -3.20 16.96
N ILE A 8 14.88 -2.09 17.15
CA ILE A 8 14.56 -0.80 16.54
C ILE A 8 14.63 -0.90 15.01
N ALA A 9 15.69 -1.49 14.44
CA ALA A 9 15.86 -1.61 13.00
C ALA A 9 14.76 -2.47 12.35
N ILE A 10 14.32 -3.55 13.01
CA ILE A 10 13.19 -4.37 12.54
C ILE A 10 11.91 -3.52 12.47
N ARG A 11 11.64 -2.71 13.49
CA ARG A 11 10.45 -1.85 13.56
C ARG A 11 10.49 -0.70 12.55
N GLU A 12 11.67 -0.17 12.26
CA GLU A 12 11.84 0.82 11.19
C GLU A 12 11.52 0.23 9.82
N LYS A 13 12.02 -0.96 9.49
CA LYS A 13 11.68 -1.66 8.25
C LYS A 13 10.18 -1.98 8.14
N GLN A 14 9.55 -2.41 9.24
CA GLN A 14 8.11 -2.64 9.28
C GLN A 14 7.32 -1.35 9.01
N ALA A 15 7.79 -0.21 9.55
CA ALA A 15 7.19 1.09 9.30
C ALA A 15 7.34 1.55 7.83
N GLU A 16 8.45 1.26 7.18
CA GLU A 16 8.64 1.51 5.74
C GLU A 16 7.63 0.73 4.89
N ILE A 17 7.41 -0.55 5.19
CA ILE A 17 6.41 -1.37 4.50
C ILE A 17 5.00 -0.83 4.72
N TRP A 18 4.65 -0.45 5.96
CA TRP A 18 3.36 0.20 6.22
C TRP A 18 3.18 1.49 5.41
N LYS A 19 4.23 2.29 5.27
CA LYS A 19 4.20 3.51 4.45
C LYS A 19 3.89 3.18 2.99
N GLU A 20 4.52 2.15 2.42
CA GLU A 20 4.26 1.71 1.03
C GLU A 20 2.83 1.20 0.85
N GLN A 21 2.32 0.40 1.79
CA GLN A 21 0.96 -0.09 1.77
C GLN A 21 -0.06 1.07 1.82
N ILE A 22 0.08 1.99 2.78
CA ILE A 22 -0.83 3.14 2.93
C ILE A 22 -0.78 4.03 1.67
N MET A 23 0.39 4.20 1.05
CA MET A 23 0.51 4.93 -0.22
C MET A 23 -0.29 4.29 -1.34
N LEU A 24 -0.27 2.96 -1.44
CA LEU A 24 -1.06 2.21 -2.42
C LEU A 24 -2.57 2.38 -2.14
N GLU A 25 -3.00 2.26 -0.88
CA GLU A 25 -4.40 2.45 -0.47
C GLU A 25 -4.91 3.85 -0.80
N ILE A 26 -4.10 4.90 -0.54
CA ILE A 26 -4.45 6.28 -0.86
C ILE A 26 -4.58 6.48 -2.37
N ARG A 27 -3.68 5.88 -3.16
CA ARG A 27 -3.74 5.91 -4.63
C ARG A 27 -5.02 5.26 -5.15
N ILE A 28 -5.39 4.09 -4.63
CA ILE A 28 -6.66 3.40 -4.95
C ILE A 28 -7.84 4.32 -4.62
N HIS A 29 -7.89 4.87 -3.40
CA HIS A 29 -8.97 5.72 -2.95
C HIS A 29 -9.12 7.00 -3.80
N CYS A 30 -7.99 7.58 -4.21
CA CYS A 30 -7.98 8.76 -5.09
C CYS A 30 -8.25 8.43 -6.56
N LYS A 31 -8.46 7.16 -6.92
CA LYS A 31 -8.55 6.64 -8.30
C LYS A 31 -7.33 7.02 -9.15
N PHE A 32 -6.16 7.04 -8.53
CA PHE A 32 -4.89 7.39 -9.15
C PHE A 32 -3.98 6.17 -9.12
N LEU A 33 -4.31 5.18 -9.96
CA LEU A 33 -3.49 3.98 -10.08
C LEU A 33 -2.11 4.34 -10.65
N PRO A 34 -1.04 3.64 -10.25
CA PRO A 34 0.27 3.84 -10.85
C PRO A 34 0.25 3.69 -12.39
N GLN A 35 1.11 4.42 -13.10
CA GLN A 35 1.07 4.55 -14.58
C GLN A 35 1.13 3.21 -15.35
N ASN A 36 1.79 2.20 -14.79
CA ASN A 36 1.81 0.84 -15.32
C ASN A 36 0.40 0.22 -15.47
N PHE A 37 -0.61 0.74 -14.76
CA PHE A 37 -2.02 0.35 -14.92
C PHE A 37 -2.75 1.08 -16.03
N ASP A 38 -2.32 2.29 -16.39
CA ASP A 38 -2.85 3.00 -17.55
C ASP A 38 -2.42 2.27 -18.84
N HIS A 39 -1.26 1.60 -18.81
CA HIS A 39 -0.75 0.82 -19.94
C HIS A 39 -1.40 -0.56 -20.08
N MET A 40 -2.11 -1.07 -19.06
CA MET A 40 -2.92 -2.30 -19.21
C MET A 40 -4.06 -2.12 -20.21
N GLU A 41 -4.56 -0.88 -20.37
CA GLU A 41 -5.56 -0.56 -21.40
C GLU A 41 -5.00 -0.72 -22.82
N ASN A 42 -3.67 -0.59 -22.97
CA ASN A 42 -2.96 -0.76 -24.23
C ASN A 42 -2.52 -2.21 -24.48
N PHE A 43 -2.42 -3.04 -23.44
CA PHE A 43 -1.93 -4.42 -23.53
C PHE A 43 -2.94 -5.38 -24.17
N ILE A 44 -4.23 -5.02 -24.15
CA ILE A 44 -5.28 -5.76 -24.86
C ILE A 44 -5.44 -5.15 -26.24
N SER A 45 -4.61 -5.64 -27.18
CA SER A 45 -4.51 -5.33 -28.62
C SER A 45 -5.70 -4.56 -29.26
N PRO A 46 -5.48 -3.61 -30.19
CA PRO A 46 -6.57 -2.98 -30.92
C PRO A 46 -7.38 -4.06 -31.66
N ILE A 47 -8.72 -3.97 -31.60
CA ILE A 47 -9.55 -4.78 -32.51
C ILE A 47 -9.49 -4.07 -33.85
N ASP A 48 -8.41 -4.30 -34.60
CA ASP A 48 -8.27 -3.62 -35.89
C ASP A 48 -9.28 -4.11 -36.92
N TYR A 49 -10.08 -5.16 -36.64
CA TYR A 49 -11.02 -5.68 -37.63
C TYR A 49 -12.31 -6.22 -37.00
N LEU A 50 -13.23 -5.32 -36.63
CA LEU A 50 -14.65 -5.67 -36.59
C LEU A 50 -15.39 -4.80 -37.60
N PRO A 51 -16.06 -5.40 -38.60
CA PRO A 51 -16.80 -4.63 -39.58
C PRO A 51 -17.88 -3.80 -38.86
N LEU A 52 -17.88 -2.50 -39.14
CA LEU A 52 -18.69 -1.42 -38.54
C LEU A 52 -20.22 -1.64 -38.58
N ASN A 53 -20.71 -2.75 -39.12
CA ASN A 53 -22.14 -2.99 -39.36
C ASN A 53 -22.94 -3.49 -38.16
N ASN A 54 -22.34 -3.67 -36.97
CA ASN A 54 -23.08 -4.18 -35.81
C ASN A 54 -22.69 -3.47 -34.50
N ASN A 55 -23.24 -2.28 -34.30
CA ASN A 55 -23.00 -1.44 -33.11
C ASN A 55 -23.20 -2.18 -31.79
N ALA A 56 -24.20 -3.07 -31.70
CA ALA A 56 -24.45 -3.89 -30.51
C ALA A 56 -23.28 -4.85 -30.20
N LYS A 57 -22.67 -5.45 -31.23
CA LYS A 57 -21.52 -6.35 -31.08
C LYS A 57 -20.27 -5.58 -30.66
N ALA A 58 -20.05 -4.40 -31.22
CA ALA A 58 -18.95 -3.52 -30.83
C ALA A 58 -19.07 -3.07 -29.36
N ILE A 59 -20.26 -2.66 -28.93
CA ILE A 59 -20.55 -2.29 -27.53
C ILE A 59 -20.33 -3.49 -26.60
N GLY A 60 -20.84 -4.68 -26.95
CA GLY A 60 -20.67 -5.89 -26.16
C GLY A 60 -19.19 -6.23 -25.93
N ILE A 61 -18.36 -6.12 -26.96
CA ILE A 61 -16.93 -6.41 -26.86
C ILE A 61 -16.20 -5.35 -26.04
N LYS A 62 -16.57 -4.06 -26.18
CA LYS A 62 -16.04 -2.99 -25.32
C LYS A 62 -16.35 -3.24 -23.84
N ASN A 63 -17.56 -3.68 -23.53
CA ASN A 63 -17.97 -4.01 -22.16
C ASN A 63 -17.21 -5.22 -21.59
N ILE A 64 -17.00 -6.26 -22.39
CA ILE A 64 -16.19 -7.43 -22.01
C ILE A 64 -14.75 -7.00 -21.71
N ARG A 65 -14.15 -6.18 -22.58
CA ARG A 65 -12.79 -5.63 -22.38
C ARG A 65 -12.68 -4.85 -21.09
N TYR A 66 -13.63 -3.94 -20.85
CA TYR A 66 -13.67 -3.16 -19.63
C TYR A 66 -13.70 -4.09 -18.40
N LYS A 67 -14.55 -5.12 -18.40
CA LYS A 67 -14.61 -6.09 -17.30
C LYS A 67 -13.28 -6.82 -17.08
N ILE A 68 -12.63 -7.29 -18.15
CA ILE A 68 -11.34 -7.98 -18.07
C ILE A 68 -10.26 -7.07 -17.47
N ILE A 69 -10.18 -5.81 -17.94
CA ILE A 69 -9.20 -4.83 -17.44
C ILE A 69 -9.45 -4.52 -15.96
N GLN A 70 -10.71 -4.31 -15.56
CA GLN A 70 -11.04 -4.06 -14.15
C GLN A 70 -10.71 -5.27 -13.27
N GLU A 71 -10.96 -6.48 -13.77
CA GLU A 71 -10.62 -7.71 -13.04
C GLU A 71 -9.12 -7.89 -12.88
N ALA A 72 -8.34 -7.66 -13.95
CA ALA A 72 -6.88 -7.70 -13.88
C ALA A 72 -6.33 -6.65 -12.90
N LYS A 73 -6.86 -5.43 -12.94
CA LYS A 73 -6.54 -4.36 -11.98
C LYS A 73 -6.83 -4.81 -10.54
N ARG A 74 -7.99 -5.43 -10.29
CA ARG A 74 -8.38 -5.97 -8.98
C ARG A 74 -7.43 -7.07 -8.48
N GLN A 75 -7.14 -8.06 -9.32
CA GLN A 75 -6.26 -9.18 -8.94
C GLN A 75 -4.84 -8.71 -8.62
N TRP A 76 -4.32 -7.77 -9.42
CA TRP A 76 -3.01 -7.18 -9.16
C TRP A 76 -2.99 -6.42 -7.83
N LEU A 77 -4.01 -5.59 -7.56
CA LEU A 77 -4.08 -4.85 -6.29
C LEU A 77 -4.09 -5.81 -5.09
N ASN A 78 -4.90 -6.86 -5.16
CA ASN A 78 -4.94 -7.89 -4.12
C ASN A 78 -3.58 -8.57 -3.93
N TYR A 79 -2.88 -8.90 -5.03
CA TYR A 79 -1.56 -9.51 -4.96
C TYR A 79 -0.54 -8.62 -4.24
N PHE A 80 -0.50 -7.31 -4.54
CA PHE A 80 0.42 -6.38 -3.87
C PHE A 80 0.07 -6.16 -2.40
N LEU A 81 -1.22 -6.02 -2.07
CA LEU A 81 -1.66 -5.92 -0.68
C LEU A 81 -1.25 -7.16 0.13
N ASN A 82 -1.44 -8.34 -0.45
CA ASN A 82 -1.03 -9.60 0.18
C ASN A 82 0.50 -9.68 0.39
N ILE A 83 1.31 -9.22 -0.58
CA ILE A 83 2.77 -9.15 -0.40
C ILE A 83 3.15 -8.26 0.80
N TYR A 84 2.53 -7.09 0.94
CA TYR A 84 2.83 -6.21 2.06
C TYR A 84 2.42 -6.83 3.39
N GLU A 85 1.24 -7.47 3.45
CA GLU A 85 0.77 -8.18 4.63
C GLU A 85 1.74 -9.28 5.07
N ILE A 86 2.19 -10.12 4.13
CA ILE A 86 3.18 -11.18 4.41
C ILE A 86 4.46 -10.57 4.98
N LYS A 87 5.01 -9.52 4.35
CA LYS A 87 6.23 -8.87 4.85
C LYS A 87 6.05 -8.29 6.26
N ILE A 88 4.91 -7.69 6.56
CA ILE A 88 4.61 -7.17 7.90
C ILE A 88 4.61 -8.30 8.94
N GLN A 89 4.03 -9.46 8.60
CA GLN A 89 4.04 -10.64 9.45
C GLN A 89 5.45 -11.20 9.65
N GLU A 90 6.27 -11.27 8.60
CA GLU A 90 7.67 -11.70 8.67
C GLU A 90 8.49 -10.81 9.62
N TYR A 91 8.37 -9.49 9.53
CA TYR A 91 9.07 -8.58 10.43
C TYR A 91 8.53 -8.64 11.87
N GLU A 92 7.23 -8.89 12.06
CA GLU A 92 6.68 -9.14 13.39
C GLU A 92 7.30 -10.40 14.00
N GLN A 93 7.40 -11.49 13.23
CA GLN A 93 8.03 -12.73 13.70
C GLN A 93 9.51 -12.51 14.05
N GLN A 94 10.26 -11.79 13.21
CA GLN A 94 11.66 -11.43 13.49
C GLN A 94 11.79 -10.62 14.79
N TYR A 95 10.89 -9.66 15.01
CA TYR A 95 10.85 -8.87 16.23
C TYR A 95 10.63 -9.74 17.46
N GLN A 96 9.63 -10.64 17.43
CA GLN A 96 9.32 -11.53 18.55
C GLN A 96 10.51 -12.45 18.87
N ASN A 97 11.17 -12.99 17.85
CA ASN A 97 12.35 -13.85 18.03
C ASN A 97 13.51 -13.10 18.70
N GLU A 98 13.82 -11.88 18.29
CA GLU A 98 14.87 -11.07 18.93
C GLU A 98 14.46 -10.61 20.34
N PHE A 99 13.17 -10.36 20.56
CA PHE A 99 12.66 -9.96 21.87
C PHE A 99 12.78 -11.10 22.90
N ILE A 100 12.43 -12.33 22.51
CA ILE A 100 12.61 -13.52 23.35
C ILE A 100 14.08 -13.73 23.72
N LYS A 101 15.01 -13.51 22.78
CA LYS A 101 16.45 -13.58 23.07
C LYS A 101 16.86 -12.53 24.10
N LEU A 102 16.39 -11.29 23.94
CA LEU A 102 16.65 -10.23 24.90
C LEU A 102 16.07 -10.55 26.29
N GLU A 103 14.87 -11.11 26.35
CA GLU A 103 14.22 -11.53 27.59
C GLU A 103 14.99 -12.66 28.29
N SER A 104 15.48 -13.65 27.53
CA SER A 104 16.29 -14.75 28.06
C SER A 104 17.60 -14.29 28.70
N LEU A 105 18.16 -13.17 28.23
CA LEU A 105 19.38 -12.56 28.78
C LEU A 105 19.12 -11.74 30.05
N LEU A 106 17.87 -11.39 30.33
CA LEU A 106 17.44 -10.42 31.34
C LEU A 106 16.54 -11.08 32.40
N SER A 107 17.04 -12.14 33.03
CA SER A 107 16.23 -13.06 33.85
C SER A 107 16.03 -12.65 35.33
N ASN A 108 16.73 -11.64 35.85
CA ASN A 108 16.58 -11.20 37.25
C ASN A 108 15.51 -10.09 37.42
N ASN A 109 15.04 -9.86 38.65
CA ASN A 109 13.97 -8.88 38.93
C ASN A 109 14.30 -7.43 38.50
N ASN A 110 15.57 -7.00 38.61
CA ASN A 110 16.00 -5.68 38.09
C ASN A 110 15.98 -5.63 36.57
N ASP A 111 16.25 -6.76 35.92
CA ASP A 111 16.26 -6.90 34.47
C ASP A 111 14.84 -6.86 33.88
N LYS A 112 13.82 -7.29 34.64
CA LYS A 112 12.40 -7.14 34.26
C LYS A 112 11.95 -5.68 34.17
N ILE A 113 12.39 -4.83 35.10
CA ILE A 113 12.10 -3.38 35.05
C ILE A 113 12.77 -2.78 33.80
N MET A 114 14.01 -3.18 33.53
CA MET A 114 14.73 -2.74 32.33
C MET A 114 14.05 -3.22 31.04
N LEU A 115 13.59 -4.47 30.98
CA LEU A 115 12.84 -5.02 29.84
C LEU A 115 11.55 -4.23 29.57
N ASN A 116 10.80 -3.90 30.62
CA ASN A 116 9.59 -3.08 30.49
C ASN A 116 9.90 -1.69 29.94
N ASN A 117 10.95 -1.04 30.44
CA ASN A 117 11.38 0.27 29.94
C ASN A 117 11.81 0.19 28.46
N ILE A 118 12.47 -0.89 28.05
CA ILE A 118 12.86 -1.12 26.64
C ILE A 118 11.61 -1.29 25.77
N LYS A 119 10.66 -2.11 26.21
CA LYS A 119 9.39 -2.34 25.51
C LYS A 119 8.61 -1.04 25.35
N GLU A 120 8.51 -0.25 26.41
CA GLU A 120 7.84 1.05 26.39
C GLU A 120 8.54 2.03 25.43
N HIS A 121 9.88 2.10 25.47
CA HIS A 121 10.66 2.94 24.57
C HIS A 121 10.41 2.59 23.10
N ILE A 122 10.47 1.31 22.75
CA ILE A 122 10.24 0.83 21.38
C ILE A 122 8.80 1.13 20.95
N ASN A 123 7.81 0.85 21.81
CA ASN A 123 6.41 1.14 21.52
C ASN A 123 6.16 2.64 21.29
N ASN A 124 6.72 3.50 22.13
CA ASN A 124 6.63 4.94 21.99
C ASN A 124 7.24 5.42 20.66
N ARG A 125 8.40 4.86 20.27
CA ARG A 125 9.04 5.15 18.98
C ARG A 125 8.17 4.72 17.79
N ILE A 126 7.61 3.51 17.83
CA ILE A 126 6.72 3.00 16.78
C ILE A 126 5.47 3.87 16.65
N ASN A 127 4.85 4.24 17.78
CA ASN A 127 3.64 5.06 17.77
C ASN A 127 3.90 6.44 17.16
N ARG A 128 5.07 7.04 17.45
CA ARG A 128 5.51 8.28 16.77
C ARG A 128 5.70 8.07 15.27
N LEU A 129 6.40 7.01 14.86
CA LEU A 129 6.60 6.70 13.44
C LEU A 129 5.28 6.49 12.69
N LYS A 130 4.33 5.76 13.29
CA LYS A 130 2.98 5.55 12.73
C LYS A 130 2.27 6.89 12.55
N LYS A 131 2.29 7.75 13.57
CA LYS A 131 1.67 9.07 13.52
C LYS A 131 2.29 9.93 12.40
N ASP A 132 3.62 9.99 12.33
CA ASP A 132 4.33 10.73 11.28
C ASP A 132 3.98 10.24 9.88
N ILE A 133 3.82 8.92 9.71
CA ILE A 133 3.32 8.34 8.46
C ILE A 133 1.92 8.86 8.18
N TYR A 134 0.97 8.71 9.10
CA TYR A 134 -0.42 9.16 8.89
C TYR A 134 -0.51 10.66 8.56
N ASP A 135 0.23 11.52 9.26
CA ASP A 135 0.22 12.96 9.04
C ASP A 135 0.77 13.31 7.64
N LYS A 136 1.90 12.70 7.24
CA LYS A 136 2.43 12.85 5.87
C LYS A 136 1.46 12.34 4.83
N MET A 137 0.80 11.22 5.09
CA MET A 137 -0.16 10.59 4.18
C MET A 137 -1.43 11.43 3.99
N ALA A 138 -1.94 12.06 5.05
CA ALA A 138 -3.04 13.00 4.95
C ALA A 138 -2.70 14.18 4.03
N SER A 139 -1.49 14.75 4.17
CA SER A 139 -1.02 15.82 3.30
C SER A 139 -0.89 15.36 1.83
N PHE A 140 -0.34 14.17 1.61
CA PHE A 140 -0.17 13.59 0.27
C PHE A 140 -1.51 13.33 -0.42
N ARG A 141 -2.49 12.78 0.31
CA ARG A 141 -3.87 12.60 -0.17
C ARG A 141 -4.48 13.92 -0.62
N ARG A 142 -4.31 14.99 0.17
CA ARG A 142 -4.80 16.33 -0.17
C ARG A 142 -4.18 16.83 -1.48
N ILE A 143 -2.87 16.67 -1.67
CA ILE A 143 -2.16 17.06 -2.90
C ILE A 143 -2.69 16.30 -4.11
N ILE A 144 -2.84 14.96 -4.01
CA ILE A 144 -3.38 14.16 -5.13
C ILE A 144 -4.79 14.64 -5.51
N LEU A 145 -5.67 14.82 -4.53
CA LEU A 145 -7.04 15.26 -4.79
C LEU A 145 -7.09 16.66 -5.43
N GLN A 146 -6.27 17.60 -4.96
CA GLN A 146 -6.16 18.94 -5.55
C GLN A 146 -5.63 18.89 -6.99
N ASN A 147 -4.57 18.12 -7.24
CA ASN A 147 -4.03 17.95 -8.59
C ASN A 147 -5.06 17.32 -9.54
N ARG A 148 -5.87 16.38 -9.03
CA ARG A 148 -6.97 15.80 -9.79
C ARG A 148 -8.06 16.82 -10.10
N GLN A 149 -8.49 17.62 -9.12
CA GLN A 149 -9.47 18.69 -9.33
C GLN A 149 -9.01 19.69 -10.40
N ARG A 150 -7.72 20.06 -10.37
CA ARG A 150 -7.08 20.94 -11.37
C ARG A 150 -6.92 20.27 -12.73
N SER A 151 -6.66 18.95 -12.78
CA SER A 151 -6.61 18.22 -14.04
C SER A 151 -8.00 18.01 -14.66
N SER A 152 -9.04 17.80 -13.84
CA SER A 152 -10.43 17.71 -14.30
C SER A 152 -10.98 19.03 -14.82
N SER A 153 -10.50 20.18 -14.34
CA SER A 153 -10.84 21.48 -14.99
C SER A 153 -10.26 21.63 -16.40
N THR A 154 -9.38 20.72 -16.83
CA THR A 154 -8.81 20.65 -18.19
C THR A 154 -9.25 19.41 -18.97
N LYS A 155 -10.14 18.55 -18.44
CA LYS A 155 -10.70 17.42 -19.18
C LYS A 155 -12.17 17.70 -19.47
N ASN A 156 -12.47 17.91 -20.76
CA ASN A 156 -13.81 17.93 -21.32
C ASN A 156 -14.70 16.88 -20.64
N VAL A 157 -15.82 17.37 -20.11
CA VAL A 157 -16.94 16.58 -19.62
C VAL A 157 -17.40 15.67 -20.75
N ILE A 158 -17.07 14.38 -20.67
CA ILE A 158 -17.91 13.35 -21.29
C ILE A 158 -18.83 12.88 -20.18
N GLY A 159 -20.01 13.50 -20.13
CA GLY A 159 -21.13 13.00 -19.33
C GLY A 159 -21.54 11.63 -19.85
N VAL A 160 -21.84 10.73 -18.93
CA VAL A 160 -22.53 9.48 -19.27
C VAL A 160 -23.81 9.47 -18.46
N SER A 161 -24.90 9.79 -19.16
CA SER A 161 -26.25 9.33 -18.85
C SER A 161 -26.33 7.82 -19.04
#